data_AF-A0A7C7CNE4-F1
#
_entry.id   AF-A0A7C7CNE4-F1
#
_cell.length_a   1.000
_cell.length_b   1.000
_cell.length_c   1.000
_cell.angle_alpha   90.00
_cell.angle_beta   90.00
_cell.angle_gamma   90.00
#
_symmetry.space_group_name_H-M   'P 1'
#
loop_
_entity.id
_entity.type
_entity.pdbx_description
1 polymer ?
#
loop_
_entity_poly.entity_id
_entity_poly.type
_entity_poly.pdbx_seq_one_letter_code
_entity_poly.pdbx_strand_id
1 'polypeptide(L)'
;MVKQRALVAATMALPLVCIVLGGNTVQEVLKQAEQATAEGGELIEVRFDKLYVQPVNVTVQNIDGVDETSTEYVAREISDVNIDEAIKQLKKGIDKPVLFTCRSKTEGGEFPDNEEARIGVLEQAIISGVSWIDIEIGMEPKARASLLEAAKASGATVVASYHDMESTPSSDEIVEKLEANSDAGDIIKLCYHTRHHDDALSIFEAGWKLRNSSTSYSLMGQGIGGDWPRIHAPLLEQNMVFATLERGFSLADKGLVNVRDLMIAWGMLGHSDE
;
A
#
# COMPACT_ATOMS: atom_id res chain seq x y z
N MET A 1 6.66 13.90 -48.12
CA MET A 1 5.96 14.49 -46.96
C MET A 1 5.14 13.40 -46.29
N VAL A 2 5.72 12.71 -45.31
CA VAL A 2 5.01 11.73 -44.49
C VAL A 2 4.27 12.52 -43.42
N LYS A 3 2.93 12.50 -43.44
CA LYS A 3 2.12 13.08 -42.38
C LYS A 3 2.32 12.24 -41.12
N GLN A 4 3.11 12.77 -40.19
CA GLN A 4 3.20 12.28 -38.82
C GLN A 4 1.82 12.44 -38.19
N ARG A 5 1.08 11.33 -38.04
CA ARG A 5 -0.13 11.30 -37.22
C ARG A 5 0.34 11.55 -35.79
N ALA A 6 0.10 12.74 -35.28
CA ALA A 6 0.14 12.99 -33.85
C ALA A 6 -0.82 11.97 -33.21
N LEU A 7 -0.26 11.08 -32.39
CA LEU A 7 -1.04 10.26 -31.48
C LEU A 7 -1.69 11.27 -30.53
N VAL A 8 -2.99 11.53 -30.71
CA VAL A 8 -3.77 12.21 -29.68
C VAL A 8 -3.80 11.21 -28.54
N ALA A 9 -2.94 11.39 -27.54
CA ALA A 9 -3.05 10.65 -26.29
C ALA A 9 -4.45 10.93 -25.77
N ALA A 10 -5.29 9.90 -25.70
CA ALA A 10 -6.47 9.97 -24.87
C ALA A 10 -5.94 10.32 -23.47
N THR A 11 -6.42 11.43 -22.89
CA THR A 11 -6.13 11.78 -21.51
C THR A 11 -6.73 10.68 -20.63
N MET A 12 -5.91 9.67 -20.32
CA MET A 12 -6.22 8.63 -19.35
C MET A 12 -6.24 9.30 -17.98
N ALA A 13 -7.28 9.05 -17.18
CA ALA A 13 -7.32 9.54 -15.82
C ALA A 13 -6.10 9.05 -15.04
N LEU A 14 -5.48 9.92 -14.25
CA LEU A 14 -4.34 9.54 -13.42
C LEU A 14 -4.75 8.44 -12.42
N PRO A 15 -3.82 7.53 -12.05
CA PRO A 15 -4.06 6.55 -11.00
C PRO A 15 -4.39 7.25 -9.66
N LEU A 16 -5.30 6.67 -8.87
CA LEU A 16 -5.61 7.14 -7.52
C LEU A 16 -4.35 7.09 -6.64
N VAL A 17 -3.97 8.21 -6.04
CA VAL A 17 -2.80 8.27 -5.14
C VAL A 17 -3.20 7.98 -3.70
N CYS A 18 -2.67 6.88 -3.17
CA CYS A 18 -2.86 6.45 -1.79
C CYS A 18 -1.59 6.70 -0.95
N ILE A 19 -1.70 7.53 0.09
CA ILE A 19 -0.57 7.83 0.96
C ILE A 19 -0.60 6.92 2.19
N VAL A 20 0.48 6.18 2.41
CA VAL A 20 0.62 5.24 3.53
C VAL A 20 1.09 5.94 4.80
N LEU A 21 0.32 5.81 5.87
CA LEU A 21 0.66 6.37 7.18
C LEU A 21 1.32 5.31 8.06
N GLY A 22 2.48 5.66 8.63
CA GLY A 22 3.37 4.77 9.36
C GLY A 22 3.40 4.96 10.88
N GLY A 23 2.57 5.84 11.45
CA GLY A 23 2.57 6.15 12.88
C GLY A 23 2.28 4.94 13.79
N ASN A 24 2.89 4.91 14.97
CA ASN A 24 2.73 3.85 15.98
C ASN A 24 1.73 4.22 17.09
N THR A 25 1.16 5.41 16.99
CA THR A 25 0.08 5.93 17.85
C THR A 25 -0.96 6.62 16.99
N VAL A 26 -2.20 6.69 17.49
CA VAL A 26 -3.29 7.41 16.80
C VAL A 26 -2.90 8.87 16.54
N GLN A 27 -2.27 9.53 17.50
CA GLN A 27 -1.84 10.93 17.39
C GLN A 27 -0.80 11.13 16.27
N GLU A 28 0.15 10.21 16.12
CA GLU A 28 1.11 10.25 15.01
C GLU A 28 0.42 10.04 13.67
N VAL A 29 -0.48 9.07 13.57
CA VAL A 29 -1.26 8.81 12.36
C VAL A 29 -2.08 10.05 11.96
N LEU A 30 -2.75 10.69 12.92
CA LEU A 30 -3.52 11.93 12.67
C LEU A 30 -2.65 13.07 12.16
N LYS A 31 -1.46 13.26 12.76
CA LYS A 31 -0.49 14.27 12.29
C LYS A 31 -0.01 13.97 10.86
N GLN A 32 0.25 12.70 10.55
CA GLN A 32 0.64 12.29 9.21
C GLN A 32 -0.51 12.46 8.21
N ALA A 33 -1.76 12.21 8.61
CA ALA A 33 -2.94 12.39 7.76
C ALA A 33 -3.16 13.86 7.37
N GLU A 34 -2.92 14.79 8.31
CA GLU A 34 -2.95 16.24 8.03
C GLU A 34 -1.88 16.60 6.98
N GLN A 35 -0.65 16.09 7.14
CA GLN A 35 0.41 16.29 6.16
C GLN A 35 0.07 15.67 4.80
N ALA A 36 -0.43 14.44 4.77
CA ALA A 36 -0.84 13.74 3.55
C ALA A 36 -1.91 14.49 2.78
N THR A 37 -2.89 15.07 3.49
CA THR A 37 -3.92 15.92 2.90
C THR A 37 -3.30 17.17 2.26
N ALA A 38 -2.34 17.80 2.93
CA ALA A 38 -1.63 18.97 2.40
C ALA A 38 -0.69 18.65 1.22
N GLU A 39 -0.22 17.40 1.10
CA GLU A 39 0.62 16.93 -0.01
C GLU A 39 -0.17 16.35 -1.20
N GLY A 40 -1.50 16.47 -1.20
CA GLY A 40 -2.35 16.08 -2.33
C GLY A 40 -2.90 14.66 -2.26
N GLY A 41 -2.82 13.98 -1.11
CA GLY A 41 -3.40 12.66 -0.92
C GLY A 41 -4.90 12.62 -1.20
N GLU A 42 -5.31 11.71 -2.07
CA GLU A 42 -6.72 11.46 -2.41
C GLU A 42 -7.31 10.38 -1.52
N LEU A 43 -6.52 9.35 -1.22
CA LEU A 43 -6.83 8.26 -0.32
C LEU A 43 -5.70 8.11 0.70
N ILE A 44 -6.06 7.81 1.94
CA ILE A 44 -5.11 7.65 3.05
C ILE A 44 -5.14 6.20 3.53
N GLU A 45 -4.01 5.49 3.45
CA GLU A 45 -3.89 4.16 4.06
C GLU A 45 -3.47 4.30 5.53
N VAL A 46 -4.35 3.86 6.42
CA VAL A 46 -4.01 3.67 7.84
C VAL A 46 -3.53 2.24 8.03
N ARG A 47 -2.22 2.09 8.31
CA ARG A 47 -1.61 0.82 8.72
C ARG A 47 -1.89 0.55 10.19
N PHE A 48 -3.07 0.02 10.47
CA PHE A 48 -3.54 -0.23 11.83
C PHE A 48 -2.65 -1.25 12.58
N ASP A 49 -2.04 -2.17 11.84
CA ASP A 49 -1.05 -3.12 12.37
C ASP A 49 0.14 -2.42 13.04
N LYS A 50 0.54 -1.22 12.60
CA LYS A 50 1.64 -0.46 13.19
C LYS A 50 1.34 0.11 14.58
N LEU A 51 0.07 0.17 14.98
CA LEU A 51 -0.31 0.53 16.35
C LEU A 51 0.05 -0.55 17.38
N TYR A 52 0.31 -1.78 16.91
CA TYR A 52 0.70 -2.93 17.75
C TYR A 52 2.21 -3.06 17.92
N VAL A 53 2.99 -2.08 17.48
CA VAL A 53 4.42 -1.99 17.78
C VAL A 53 4.76 -0.60 18.31
N GLN A 54 5.84 -0.51 19.07
CA GLN A 54 6.38 0.76 19.53
C GLN A 54 7.87 0.86 19.24
N PRO A 55 8.36 2.03 18.81
CA PRO A 55 9.77 2.25 18.60
C PRO A 55 10.50 2.31 19.96
N VAL A 56 11.62 1.62 20.06
CA VAL A 56 12.57 1.70 21.18
C VAL A 56 13.95 2.01 20.63
N ASN A 57 14.67 2.91 21.31
CA ASN A 57 16.05 3.21 20.93
C ASN A 57 16.98 2.20 21.59
N VAL A 58 17.76 1.49 20.77
CA VAL A 58 18.75 0.51 21.21
C VAL A 58 20.12 1.09 20.91
N THR A 59 20.94 1.23 21.94
CA THR A 59 22.33 1.70 21.80
C THR A 59 23.26 0.52 22.00
N VAL A 60 24.08 0.23 20.98
CA VAL A 60 25.08 -0.83 20.99
C VAL A 60 26.45 -0.21 20.74
N GLN A 61 27.46 -0.62 21.51
CA GLN A 61 28.83 -0.17 21.30
C GLN A 61 29.49 -1.04 20.23
N ASN A 62 29.99 -0.42 19.15
CA ASN A 62 30.68 -1.13 18.08
C ASN A 62 32.11 -1.53 18.50
N ILE A 63 32.81 -2.26 17.63
CA ILE A 63 34.17 -2.77 17.89
C ILE A 63 35.21 -1.66 18.13
N ASP A 64 34.93 -0.43 17.67
CA ASP A 64 35.78 0.74 17.82
C ASP A 64 35.42 1.54 19.08
N GLY A 65 34.50 1.05 19.91
CA GLY A 65 34.05 1.70 21.13
C GLY A 65 33.06 2.85 20.91
N VAL A 66 32.50 2.98 19.69
CA VAL A 66 31.54 4.01 19.34
C VAL A 66 30.13 3.51 19.61
N ASP A 67 29.34 4.30 20.32
CA ASP A 67 27.92 4.02 20.55
C ASP A 67 27.12 4.27 19.25
N GLU A 68 26.53 3.21 18.72
CA GLU A 68 25.58 3.26 17.61
C GLU A 68 24.17 3.09 18.17
N THR A 69 23.29 4.04 17.89
CA THR A 69 21.88 3.97 18.30
C THR A 69 21.00 3.67 17.10
N SER A 70 20.24 2.58 17.17
CA SER A 70 19.21 2.20 16.20
C SER A 70 17.82 2.31 16.84
N THR A 71 16.79 2.42 16.01
CA THR A 71 15.40 2.27 16.45
C THR A 71 14.94 0.87 16.09
N GLU A 72 14.55 0.11 17.10
CA GLU A 72 13.91 -1.20 16.96
C GLU A 72 12.42 -1.09 17.29
N TYR A 73 11.62 -2.04 16.83
CA TYR A 73 10.19 -2.09 17.09
C TYR A 73 9.87 -3.28 18.00
N VAL A 74 9.20 -3.00 19.11
CA VAL A 74 8.76 -4.02 20.07
C VAL A 74 7.26 -4.16 19.99
N ALA A 75 6.77 -5.40 19.94
CA ALA A 75 5.35 -5.70 19.91
C ALA A 75 4.66 -5.23 21.20
N ARG A 76 3.44 -4.73 21.04
CA ARG A 76 2.46 -4.49 22.11
C ARG A 76 1.56 -5.70 22.26
N GLU A 77 0.98 -5.87 23.44
CA GLU A 77 -0.05 -6.86 23.64
C GLU A 77 -1.33 -6.44 22.89
N ILE A 78 -2.12 -7.41 22.44
CA ILE A 78 -3.37 -7.11 21.71
C ILE A 78 -4.30 -6.22 22.56
N SER A 79 -4.31 -6.42 23.89
CA SER A 79 -5.09 -5.63 24.84
C SER A 79 -4.65 -4.18 24.99
N ASP A 80 -3.43 -3.83 24.56
CA ASP A 80 -2.90 -2.47 24.70
C ASP A 80 -3.53 -1.51 23.68
N VAL A 81 -4.12 -2.04 22.61
CA VAL A 81 -4.79 -1.26 21.57
C VAL A 81 -6.30 -1.38 21.74
N ASN A 82 -6.95 -0.30 22.18
CA ASN A 82 -8.41 -0.20 22.16
C ASN A 82 -8.89 0.09 20.74
N ILE A 83 -9.36 -0.95 20.04
CA ILE A 83 -9.74 -0.91 18.63
C ILE A 83 -10.83 0.12 18.36
N ASP A 84 -11.93 0.08 19.11
CA ASP A 84 -13.10 0.95 18.91
C ASP A 84 -12.74 2.42 19.11
N GLU A 85 -12.00 2.74 20.18
CA GLU A 85 -11.60 4.11 20.46
C GLU A 85 -10.57 4.61 19.42
N ALA A 86 -9.62 3.77 19.01
CA ALA A 86 -8.66 4.12 17.97
C ALA A 86 -9.35 4.42 16.63
N ILE A 87 -10.25 3.54 16.17
CA ILE A 87 -11.04 3.75 14.95
C ILE A 87 -11.86 5.05 15.05
N LYS A 88 -12.54 5.27 16.18
CA LYS A 88 -13.36 6.47 16.39
C LYS A 88 -12.52 7.76 16.33
N GLN A 89 -11.34 7.76 16.93
CA GLN A 89 -10.43 8.91 16.88
C GLN A 89 -9.90 9.16 15.47
N LEU A 90 -9.49 8.11 14.75
CA LEU A 90 -9.04 8.20 13.36
C LEU A 90 -10.14 8.74 12.45
N LYS A 91 -11.36 8.20 12.54
CA LYS A 91 -12.53 8.69 11.77
C LYS A 91 -12.85 10.15 12.04
N LYS A 92 -12.63 10.63 13.27
CA LYS A 92 -12.89 12.02 13.63
C LYS A 92 -11.80 12.97 13.12
N GLY A 93 -10.57 12.50 13.00
CA GLY A 93 -9.41 13.34 12.68
C GLY A 93 -8.89 13.24 11.25
N ILE A 94 -9.41 12.33 10.43
CA ILE A 94 -9.03 12.20 9.01
C ILE A 94 -10.24 12.56 8.14
N ASP A 95 -10.13 13.67 7.42
CA ASP A 95 -11.22 14.16 6.55
C ASP A 95 -11.26 13.47 5.17
N LYS A 96 -10.16 12.82 4.77
CA LYS A 96 -10.05 12.09 3.51
C LYS A 96 -10.64 10.69 3.62
N PRO A 97 -11.05 10.06 2.50
CA PRO A 97 -11.32 8.63 2.47
C PRO A 97 -10.14 7.84 3.04
N VAL A 98 -10.45 6.79 3.80
CA VAL A 98 -9.46 5.93 4.46
C VAL A 98 -9.52 4.53 3.90
N LEU A 99 -8.37 4.01 3.48
CA LEU A 99 -8.07 2.59 3.34
C LEU A 99 -7.59 2.07 4.69
N PHE A 100 -8.40 1.25 5.33
CA PHE A 100 -8.02 0.60 6.58
C PHE A 100 -7.32 -0.72 6.28
N THR A 101 -6.07 -0.83 6.74
CA THR A 101 -5.23 -2.01 6.51
C THR A 101 -4.73 -2.55 7.85
N CYS A 102 -4.94 -3.84 8.09
CA CYS A 102 -4.33 -4.57 9.20
C CYS A 102 -3.48 -5.71 8.63
N ARG A 103 -2.25 -5.37 8.20
CA ARG A 103 -1.34 -6.30 7.52
C ARG A 103 -0.87 -7.40 8.47
N SER A 104 -0.96 -8.66 8.04
CA SER A 104 -0.43 -9.81 8.78
C SER A 104 1.10 -9.82 8.78
N LYS A 105 1.69 -10.49 9.77
CA LYS A 105 3.15 -10.72 9.82
C LYS A 105 3.67 -11.49 8.60
N THR A 106 2.89 -12.45 8.11
CA THR A 106 3.23 -13.27 6.93
C THR A 106 3.36 -12.44 5.66
N GLU A 107 2.64 -11.31 5.57
CA GLU A 107 2.72 -10.36 4.46
C GLU A 107 3.52 -9.08 4.82
N GLY A 108 4.42 -9.15 5.81
CA GLY A 108 5.31 -8.04 6.16
C GLY A 108 4.69 -6.92 7.01
N GLY A 109 3.60 -7.23 7.72
CA GLY A 109 2.96 -6.35 8.69
C GLY A 109 3.46 -6.56 10.12
N GLU A 110 2.96 -5.70 11.01
CA GLU A 110 3.36 -5.67 12.42
C GLU A 110 2.28 -6.20 13.36
N PHE A 111 1.18 -6.74 12.81
CA PHE A 111 0.12 -7.30 13.64
C PHE A 111 0.63 -8.55 14.38
N PRO A 112 0.26 -8.76 15.66
CA PRO A 112 0.60 -9.97 16.39
C PRO A 112 0.17 -11.24 15.63
N ASP A 113 0.89 -12.34 15.82
CA ASP A 113 0.62 -13.60 15.11
C ASP A 113 -0.64 -14.31 15.68
N ASN A 114 -1.79 -13.70 15.43
CA ASN A 114 -3.11 -14.14 15.88
C ASN A 114 -4.18 -13.74 14.85
N GLU A 115 -4.47 -14.65 13.92
CA GLU A 115 -5.37 -14.38 12.80
C GLU A 115 -6.81 -14.11 13.23
N GLU A 116 -7.32 -14.79 14.26
CA GLU A 116 -8.67 -14.59 14.78
C GLU A 116 -8.86 -13.17 15.32
N ALA A 117 -7.87 -12.66 16.08
CA ALA A 117 -7.89 -11.29 16.56
C ALA A 117 -7.79 -10.28 15.41
N ARG A 118 -7.00 -10.58 14.36
CA ARG A 118 -6.87 -9.72 13.18
C ARG A 118 -8.17 -9.61 12.41
N ILE A 119 -8.87 -10.73 12.21
CA ILE A 119 -10.21 -10.76 11.62
C ILE A 119 -11.16 -9.88 12.43
N GLY A 120 -11.15 -9.99 13.76
CA GLY A 120 -11.94 -9.12 14.63
C GLY A 120 -11.67 -7.63 14.44
N VAL A 121 -10.41 -7.22 14.23
CA VAL A 121 -10.05 -5.83 13.91
C VAL A 121 -10.67 -5.39 12.58
N LEU A 122 -10.58 -6.23 11.53
CA LEU A 122 -11.16 -5.94 10.21
C LEU A 122 -12.69 -5.85 10.29
N GLU A 123 -13.35 -6.74 11.04
CA GLU A 123 -14.80 -6.69 11.28
C GLU A 123 -15.21 -5.38 11.96
N GLN A 124 -14.49 -4.94 13.00
CA GLN A 124 -14.77 -3.66 13.66
C GLN A 124 -14.57 -2.46 12.72
N ALA A 125 -13.55 -2.51 11.85
CA ALA A 125 -13.36 -1.48 10.84
C ALA A 125 -14.54 -1.41 9.87
N ILE A 126 -15.04 -2.55 9.39
CA ILE A 126 -16.24 -2.63 8.54
C ILE A 126 -17.47 -2.09 9.26
N ILE A 127 -17.74 -2.57 10.49
CA ILE A 127 -18.88 -2.13 11.32
C ILE A 127 -18.84 -0.62 11.56
N SER A 128 -17.64 -0.06 11.71
CA SER A 128 -17.48 1.38 11.90
C SER A 128 -17.94 2.19 10.67
N GLY A 129 -18.07 1.57 9.49
CA GLY A 129 -18.35 2.22 8.21
C GLY A 129 -17.12 2.89 7.62
N VAL A 130 -16.05 2.13 7.44
CA VAL A 130 -14.86 2.58 6.71
C VAL A 130 -15.16 2.67 5.20
N SER A 131 -14.53 3.61 4.49
CA SER A 131 -14.73 3.77 3.04
C SER A 131 -14.01 2.71 2.22
N TRP A 132 -12.81 2.31 2.63
CA TRP A 132 -12.01 1.29 1.97
C TRP A 132 -11.39 0.33 2.99
N ILE A 133 -11.25 -0.93 2.62
CA ILE A 133 -10.60 -1.95 3.45
C ILE A 133 -9.66 -2.83 2.64
N ASP A 134 -8.48 -3.12 3.20
CA ASP A 134 -7.54 -4.08 2.64
C ASP A 134 -7.82 -5.47 3.23
N ILE A 135 -8.08 -6.45 2.35
CA ILE A 135 -8.34 -7.84 2.71
C ILE A 135 -7.36 -8.72 1.94
N GLU A 136 -6.48 -9.41 2.67
CA GLU A 136 -5.46 -10.28 2.09
C GLU A 136 -6.08 -11.45 1.31
N ILE A 137 -5.53 -11.75 0.13
CA ILE A 137 -5.93 -12.86 -0.73
C ILE A 137 -5.62 -14.20 -0.04
N GLY A 138 -4.53 -14.25 0.73
CA GLY A 138 -4.05 -15.46 1.40
C GLY A 138 -4.84 -15.88 2.65
N MET A 139 -5.86 -15.12 3.06
CA MET A 139 -6.70 -15.47 4.22
C MET A 139 -7.44 -16.80 4.00
N GLU A 140 -7.82 -17.45 5.11
CA GLU A 140 -8.65 -18.66 5.05
C GLU A 140 -9.97 -18.36 4.27
N PRO A 141 -10.34 -19.19 3.27
CA PRO A 141 -11.42 -18.86 2.35
C PRO A 141 -12.76 -18.51 2.99
N LYS A 142 -13.17 -19.19 4.06
CA LYS A 142 -14.46 -18.94 4.72
C LYS A 142 -14.44 -17.62 5.51
N ALA A 143 -13.37 -17.36 6.26
CA ALA A 143 -13.17 -16.08 6.95
C ALA A 143 -13.15 -14.92 5.94
N ARG A 144 -12.37 -15.06 4.87
CA ARG A 144 -12.27 -14.08 3.80
C ARG A 144 -13.62 -13.78 3.14
N ALA A 145 -14.37 -14.82 2.76
CA ALA A 145 -15.70 -14.64 2.17
C ALA A 145 -16.67 -13.91 3.11
N SER A 146 -16.59 -14.17 4.41
CA SER A 146 -17.42 -13.48 5.41
C SER A 146 -17.09 -11.98 5.50
N LEU A 147 -15.80 -11.63 5.48
CA LEU A 147 -15.35 -10.23 5.45
C LEU A 147 -15.76 -9.51 4.16
N LEU A 148 -15.66 -10.17 3.01
CA LEU A 148 -16.10 -9.59 1.73
C LEU A 148 -17.59 -9.27 1.71
N GLU A 149 -18.44 -10.19 2.18
CA GLU A 149 -19.87 -9.96 2.27
C GLU A 149 -20.21 -8.82 3.24
N ALA A 150 -19.52 -8.75 4.39
CA ALA A 150 -19.67 -7.65 5.34
C ALA A 150 -19.23 -6.31 4.75
N ALA A 151 -18.08 -6.26 4.08
CA ALA A 151 -17.56 -5.06 3.43
C ALA A 151 -18.53 -4.55 2.35
N LYS A 152 -19.01 -5.46 1.48
CA LYS A 152 -20.02 -5.16 0.46
C LYS A 152 -21.31 -4.65 1.06
N ALA A 153 -21.81 -5.26 2.14
CA ALA A 153 -23.02 -4.81 2.83
C ALA A 153 -22.86 -3.41 3.46
N SER A 154 -21.64 -3.06 3.90
CA SER A 154 -21.32 -1.73 4.42
C SER A 154 -21.10 -0.66 3.34
N GLY A 155 -20.90 -1.08 2.09
CA GLY A 155 -20.53 -0.20 0.97
C GLY A 155 -19.05 0.18 0.91
N ALA A 156 -18.18 -0.52 1.64
CA ALA A 156 -16.74 -0.32 1.61
C ALA A 156 -16.13 -0.90 0.32
N THR A 157 -15.20 -0.19 -0.28
CA THR A 157 -14.39 -0.68 -1.40
C THR A 157 -13.27 -1.58 -0.90
N VAL A 158 -13.10 -2.76 -1.50
CA VAL A 158 -12.13 -3.78 -1.08
C VAL A 158 -10.89 -3.72 -1.96
N VAL A 159 -9.73 -3.51 -1.33
CA VAL A 159 -8.42 -3.81 -1.93
C VAL A 159 -8.05 -5.25 -1.57
N ALA A 160 -8.10 -6.15 -2.55
CA ALA A 160 -7.66 -7.53 -2.38
C ALA A 160 -6.15 -7.58 -2.57
N SER A 161 -5.41 -7.79 -1.48
CA SER A 161 -3.97 -7.61 -1.46
C SER A 161 -3.20 -8.92 -1.32
N TYR A 162 -1.98 -8.95 -1.88
CA TYR A 162 -1.04 -10.03 -1.70
C TYR A 162 0.38 -9.47 -1.71
N HIS A 163 1.20 -9.93 -0.75
CA HIS A 163 2.60 -9.55 -0.64
C HIS A 163 3.47 -10.81 -0.64
N ASP A 164 4.39 -10.89 -1.59
CA ASP A 164 5.52 -11.82 -1.51
C ASP A 164 6.73 -11.06 -0.96
N MET A 165 7.13 -11.43 0.25
CA MET A 165 8.23 -10.79 0.98
C MET A 165 9.61 -11.38 0.62
N GLU A 166 9.65 -12.44 -0.17
CA GLU A 166 10.87 -13.19 -0.44
C GLU A 166 11.36 -13.02 -1.88
N SER A 167 10.44 -12.97 -2.83
CA SER A 167 10.76 -13.09 -4.25
C SER A 167 9.89 -12.22 -5.17
N THR A 168 10.34 -12.15 -6.42
CA THR A 168 9.55 -11.59 -7.53
C THR A 168 9.43 -12.68 -8.61
N PRO A 169 8.20 -13.12 -8.95
CA PRO A 169 7.99 -14.11 -9.99
C PRO A 169 8.10 -13.47 -11.38
N SER A 170 8.03 -14.30 -12.43
CA SER A 170 8.07 -13.82 -13.81
C SER A 170 6.87 -12.94 -14.15
N SER A 171 7.00 -12.12 -15.20
CA SER A 171 5.91 -11.22 -15.62
C SER A 171 4.63 -11.98 -16.01
N ASP A 172 4.73 -13.20 -16.54
CA ASP A 172 3.56 -14.05 -16.86
C ASP A 172 2.89 -14.60 -15.61
N GLU A 173 3.65 -15.02 -14.60
CA GLU A 173 3.11 -15.51 -13.32
C GLU A 173 2.40 -14.39 -12.54
N ILE A 174 2.90 -13.15 -12.61
CA ILE A 174 2.23 -11.98 -12.01
C ILE A 174 0.88 -11.73 -12.69
N VAL A 175 0.83 -11.82 -14.02
CA VAL A 175 -0.41 -11.68 -14.81
C VAL A 175 -1.40 -12.80 -14.43
N GLU A 176 -0.95 -14.05 -14.42
CA GLU A 176 -1.78 -15.20 -14.03
C GLU A 176 -2.33 -15.05 -12.60
N LYS A 177 -1.50 -14.60 -11.65
CA LYS A 177 -1.93 -14.35 -10.27
C LYS A 177 -3.03 -13.30 -10.21
N LEU A 178 -2.92 -12.22 -10.98
CA LEU A 178 -3.93 -11.17 -11.02
C LEU A 178 -5.22 -11.67 -11.65
N GLU A 179 -5.15 -12.34 -12.80
CA GLU A 179 -6.32 -12.88 -13.50
C GLU A 179 -7.06 -13.93 -12.66
N ALA A 180 -6.33 -14.82 -12.00
CA ALA A 180 -6.87 -15.84 -11.11
C ALA A 180 -7.55 -15.27 -9.87
N ASN A 181 -7.32 -13.99 -9.53
CA ASN A 181 -7.91 -13.31 -8.40
C ASN A 181 -8.73 -12.08 -8.83
N SER A 182 -9.14 -12.00 -10.10
CA SER A 182 -9.83 -10.83 -10.66
C SER A 182 -11.18 -10.49 -10.00
N ASP A 183 -11.80 -11.45 -9.31
CA ASP A 183 -13.04 -11.29 -8.56
C ASP A 183 -12.82 -11.21 -7.03
N ALA A 184 -11.57 -11.16 -6.57
CA ALA A 184 -11.24 -11.22 -5.16
C ALA A 184 -11.55 -9.91 -4.40
N GLY A 185 -11.73 -8.80 -5.10
CA GLY A 185 -12.04 -7.48 -4.56
C GLY A 185 -12.27 -6.45 -5.67
N ASP A 186 -12.46 -5.18 -5.32
CA ASP A 186 -12.65 -4.11 -6.30
C ASP A 186 -11.35 -3.72 -7.00
N ILE A 187 -10.22 -3.83 -6.30
CA ILE A 187 -8.87 -3.61 -6.84
C ILE A 187 -7.95 -4.74 -6.36
N ILE A 188 -7.17 -5.32 -7.27
CA ILE A 188 -6.17 -6.33 -6.95
C ILE A 188 -4.81 -5.65 -6.73
N LYS A 189 -4.24 -5.79 -5.54
CA LYS A 189 -2.94 -5.24 -5.16
C LYS A 189 -1.91 -6.36 -5.01
N LEU A 190 -0.90 -6.38 -5.88
CA LEU A 190 0.20 -7.34 -5.78
C LEU A 190 1.51 -6.59 -5.51
N CYS A 191 2.20 -7.00 -4.46
CA CYS A 191 3.47 -6.43 -4.04
C CYS A 191 4.52 -7.52 -3.93
N TYR A 192 5.69 -7.32 -4.53
CA TYR A 192 6.77 -8.31 -4.55
C TYR A 192 8.06 -7.73 -4.00
N HIS A 193 8.94 -8.58 -3.48
CA HIS A 193 10.23 -8.15 -2.97
C HIS A 193 11.28 -8.13 -4.10
N THR A 194 11.78 -6.94 -4.42
CA THR A 194 12.74 -6.71 -5.51
C THR A 194 14.16 -6.60 -4.98
N ARG A 195 15.02 -7.55 -5.33
CA ARG A 195 16.43 -7.61 -4.91
C ARG A 195 17.38 -7.14 -6.00
N HIS A 196 16.93 -7.19 -7.25
CA HIS A 196 17.66 -6.75 -8.43
C HIS A 196 16.75 -5.98 -9.40
N HIS A 197 17.35 -5.19 -10.31
CA HIS A 197 16.57 -4.45 -11.30
C HIS A 197 15.75 -5.34 -12.25
N ASP A 198 16.17 -6.59 -12.47
CA ASP A 198 15.41 -7.57 -13.29
C ASP A 198 14.07 -7.96 -12.63
N ASP A 199 13.99 -7.91 -11.29
CA ASP A 199 12.75 -8.11 -10.55
C ASP A 199 11.78 -6.96 -10.83
N ALA A 200 12.27 -5.72 -10.73
CA ALA A 200 11.49 -4.52 -11.05
C ALA A 200 11.01 -4.53 -12.51
N LEU A 201 11.85 -4.98 -13.43
CA LEU A 201 11.48 -5.15 -14.84
C LEU A 201 10.37 -6.19 -15.01
N SER A 202 10.40 -7.30 -14.28
CA SER A 202 9.35 -8.33 -14.33
C SER A 202 7.98 -7.76 -13.89
N ILE A 203 7.95 -6.95 -12.83
CA ILE A 203 6.72 -6.28 -12.38
C ILE A 203 6.25 -5.23 -13.40
N PHE A 204 7.17 -4.45 -13.95
CA PHE A 204 6.87 -3.47 -14.99
C PHE A 204 6.29 -4.14 -16.24
N GLU A 205 6.90 -5.22 -16.72
CA GLU A 205 6.43 -6.00 -17.87
C GLU A 205 5.05 -6.60 -17.63
N ALA A 206 4.76 -7.08 -16.42
CA ALA A 206 3.42 -7.53 -16.06
C ALA A 206 2.41 -6.38 -16.19
N GLY A 207 2.71 -5.21 -15.63
CA GLY A 207 1.87 -4.01 -15.78
C GLY A 207 1.70 -3.60 -17.25
N TRP A 208 2.74 -3.75 -18.06
CA TRP A 208 2.67 -3.45 -19.50
C TRP A 208 1.73 -4.39 -20.26
N LYS A 209 1.74 -5.68 -19.89
CA LYS A 209 0.84 -6.71 -20.43
C LYS A 209 -0.61 -6.51 -19.99
N LEU A 210 -0.83 -5.99 -18.77
CA LEU A 210 -2.15 -5.81 -18.16
C LEU A 210 -2.90 -4.55 -18.56
N ARG A 211 -2.31 -3.67 -19.37
CA ARG A 211 -3.04 -2.52 -19.93
C ARG A 211 -4.30 -2.96 -20.66
N ASN A 212 -5.35 -2.17 -20.56
CA ASN A 212 -6.70 -2.47 -21.05
C ASN A 212 -7.35 -3.69 -20.37
N SER A 213 -6.80 -4.19 -19.26
CA SER A 213 -7.49 -5.17 -18.42
C SER A 213 -8.79 -4.59 -17.87
N SER A 214 -9.81 -5.42 -17.78
CA SER A 214 -11.06 -5.07 -17.09
C SER A 214 -10.92 -5.13 -15.56
N THR A 215 -9.87 -5.79 -15.06
CA THR A 215 -9.58 -5.92 -13.64
C THR A 215 -8.83 -4.67 -13.18
N SER A 216 -9.31 -4.00 -12.13
CA SER A 216 -8.58 -2.86 -11.57
C SER A 216 -7.39 -3.35 -10.74
N TYR A 217 -6.21 -2.74 -10.89
CA TYR A 217 -5.01 -3.24 -10.23
C TYR A 217 -4.02 -2.19 -9.73
N SER A 218 -3.16 -2.65 -8.82
CA SER A 218 -1.96 -1.98 -8.32
C SER A 218 -0.82 -2.99 -8.17
N LEU A 219 0.25 -2.80 -8.95
CA LEU A 219 1.49 -3.57 -8.94
C LEU A 219 2.63 -2.69 -8.42
N MET A 220 3.44 -3.27 -7.54
CA MET A 220 4.58 -2.57 -6.97
C MET A 220 5.66 -3.52 -6.45
N GLY A 221 6.88 -3.01 -6.34
CA GLY A 221 7.96 -3.71 -5.66
C GLY A 221 8.30 -3.08 -4.31
N GLN A 222 8.94 -3.86 -3.44
CA GLN A 222 9.66 -3.41 -2.25
C GLN A 222 11.12 -3.83 -2.35
N GLY A 223 12.00 -2.84 -2.35
CA GLY A 223 13.43 -3.00 -2.59
C GLY A 223 13.87 -2.29 -3.87
N ILE A 224 15.08 -2.57 -4.34
CA ILE A 224 15.70 -1.82 -5.42
C ILE A 224 14.84 -1.86 -6.70
N GLY A 225 14.56 -0.68 -7.29
CA GLY A 225 13.72 -0.53 -8.49
C GLY A 225 12.22 -0.79 -8.28
N GLY A 226 11.77 -1.11 -7.06
CA GLY A 226 10.36 -1.38 -6.78
C GLY A 226 9.44 -0.15 -6.93
N ASP A 227 10.03 1.04 -7.06
CA ASP A 227 9.37 2.31 -7.35
C ASP A 227 9.07 2.51 -8.86
N TRP A 228 9.71 1.75 -9.76
CA TRP A 228 9.51 1.91 -11.21
C TRP A 228 8.05 1.71 -11.65
N PRO A 229 7.33 0.66 -11.19
CA PRO A 229 5.91 0.50 -11.51
C PRO A 229 5.06 1.68 -11.01
N ARG A 230 5.46 2.33 -9.90
CA ARG A 230 4.75 3.49 -9.32
C ARG A 230 4.94 4.73 -10.18
N ILE A 231 6.19 5.04 -10.54
CA ILE A 231 6.55 6.19 -11.38
C ILE A 231 5.88 6.08 -12.75
N HIS A 232 5.80 4.88 -13.31
CA HIS A 232 5.20 4.63 -14.61
C HIS A 232 3.73 4.21 -14.56
N ALA A 233 3.07 4.31 -13.41
CA ALA A 233 1.71 3.81 -13.25
C ALA A 233 0.68 4.35 -14.25
N PRO A 234 0.70 5.64 -14.66
CA PRO A 234 -0.20 6.13 -15.71
C PRO A 234 0.04 5.42 -17.06
N LEU A 235 1.32 5.22 -17.43
CA LEU A 235 1.71 4.48 -18.64
C LEU A 235 1.30 3.00 -18.57
N LEU A 236 1.35 2.42 -17.37
CA LEU A 236 0.97 1.04 -17.10
C LEU A 236 -0.52 0.89 -16.84
N GLU A 237 -1.33 1.95 -16.94
CA GLU A 237 -2.78 1.95 -16.70
C GLU A 237 -3.20 1.37 -15.34
N GLN A 238 -2.36 1.53 -14.32
CA GLN A 238 -2.72 1.11 -12.96
C GLN A 238 -3.83 2.00 -12.42
N ASN A 239 -4.76 1.45 -11.64
CA ASN A 239 -5.87 2.21 -11.07
C ASN A 239 -5.50 2.94 -9.77
N MET A 240 -4.44 2.48 -9.11
CA MET A 240 -4.05 2.95 -7.80
C MET A 240 -2.54 2.83 -7.58
N VAL A 241 -1.94 3.81 -6.91
CA VAL A 241 -0.53 3.80 -6.53
C VAL A 241 -0.38 4.16 -5.06
N PHE A 242 0.49 3.44 -4.36
CA PHE A 242 0.86 3.74 -2.98
C PHE A 242 2.13 4.59 -2.95
N ALA A 243 2.12 5.66 -2.17
CA ALA A 243 3.23 6.58 -1.96
C ALA A 243 3.46 6.83 -0.46
N THR A 244 4.64 7.35 -0.11
CA THR A 244 5.01 7.67 1.28
C THR A 244 5.15 9.18 1.51
N LEU A 245 5.05 9.59 2.77
CA LEU A 245 5.45 10.92 3.24
C LEU A 245 6.94 11.02 3.58
N GLU A 246 7.63 9.89 3.69
CA GLU A 246 9.07 9.85 3.94
C GLU A 246 9.82 10.60 2.83
N ARG A 247 10.98 11.14 3.19
CA ARG A 247 11.88 11.84 2.26
C ARG A 247 13.29 11.30 2.45
N GLY A 248 14.03 11.20 1.36
CA GLY A 248 15.43 10.79 1.38
C GLY A 248 15.82 10.02 0.13
N PHE A 249 17.10 10.10 -0.21
CA PHE A 249 17.63 9.45 -1.42
C PHE A 249 17.55 7.92 -1.36
N SER A 250 17.54 7.32 -0.16
CA SER A 250 17.45 5.87 0.03
C SER A 250 16.05 5.29 -0.18
N LEU A 251 15.04 6.11 -0.54
CA LEU A 251 13.68 5.60 -0.79
C LEU A 251 13.63 4.69 -2.02
N ALA A 252 14.37 5.05 -3.08
CA ALA A 252 14.46 4.25 -4.30
C ALA A 252 15.06 2.86 -4.02
N ASP A 253 16.04 2.77 -3.11
CA ASP A 253 16.63 1.49 -2.67
C ASP A 253 15.62 0.59 -1.94
N LYS A 254 14.53 1.18 -1.43
CA LYS A 254 13.42 0.50 -0.75
C LYS A 254 12.19 0.31 -1.66
N GLY A 255 12.23 0.78 -2.91
CA GLY A 255 11.08 0.72 -3.84
C GLY A 255 9.94 1.66 -3.43
N LEU A 256 10.25 2.67 -2.63
CA LEU A 256 9.31 3.68 -2.15
C LEU A 256 9.50 4.97 -2.93
N VAL A 257 8.41 5.71 -3.09
CA VAL A 257 8.42 7.03 -3.73
C VAL A 257 7.65 8.01 -2.85
N ASN A 258 8.25 9.18 -2.59
CA ASN A 258 7.55 10.26 -1.90
C ASN A 258 6.41 10.77 -2.80
N VAL A 259 5.26 11.11 -2.21
CA VAL A 259 4.10 11.57 -2.98
C VAL A 259 4.40 12.79 -3.86
N ARG A 260 5.19 13.77 -3.39
CA ARG A 260 5.53 14.96 -4.20
C ARG A 260 6.43 14.59 -5.36
N ASP A 261 7.42 13.74 -5.12
CA ASP A 261 8.35 13.28 -6.15
C ASP A 261 7.61 12.46 -7.21
N LEU A 262 6.61 11.65 -6.81
CA LEU A 262 5.74 10.92 -7.71
C LEU A 262 4.95 11.86 -8.63
N MET A 263 4.28 12.89 -8.05
CA MET A 263 3.51 13.86 -8.82
C MET A 263 4.39 14.68 -9.77
N ILE A 264 5.60 15.06 -9.33
CA ILE A 264 6.58 15.74 -10.19
C ILE A 264 7.01 14.83 -11.33
N ALA A 265 7.31 13.56 -11.04
CA ALA A 265 7.71 12.59 -12.06
C ALA A 265 6.62 12.38 -13.12
N TRP A 266 5.36 12.26 -12.70
CA TRP A 266 4.22 12.18 -13.63
C TRP A 266 4.11 13.42 -14.51
N GLY A 267 4.20 14.63 -13.93
CA GLY A 267 4.21 15.87 -14.69
C GLY A 267 5.37 15.94 -15.71
N MET A 268 6.57 15.51 -15.32
CA MET A 268 7.74 15.45 -16.21
C MET A 268 7.58 14.42 -17.35
N LEU A 269 6.85 13.34 -17.10
CA LEU A 269 6.52 12.32 -18.09
C LEU A 269 5.33 12.71 -18.99
N GLY A 270 4.73 13.88 -18.78
CA GLY A 270 3.58 14.37 -19.54
C GLY A 270 2.24 13.77 -19.10
N HIS A 271 2.17 13.28 -17.87
CA HIS A 271 0.94 12.82 -17.22
C HIS A 271 0.48 13.92 -16.26
N SER A 272 -0.40 14.79 -16.74
CA SER A 272 -1.06 15.85 -15.98
C SER A 272 -2.56 15.84 -16.24
N ASP A 273 -3.34 16.30 -15.26
CA ASP A 273 -4.77 16.58 -15.44
C ASP A 273 -5.03 17.87 -16.26
N GLU A 274 -3.96 18.55 -16.67
CA GLU A 274 -3.94 19.75 -17.53
C GLU A 274 -3.59 19.42 -19.00
#